data_AF-A0A925FCY1-F1
#
_entry.id   AF-A0A925FCY1-F1
#
_cell.length_a   1.000
_cell.length_b   1.000
_cell.length_c   1.000
_cell.angle_alpha   90.00
_cell.angle_beta   90.00
_cell.angle_gamma   90.00
#
_symmetry.space_group_name_H-M   'P 1'
#
loop_
_entity.id
_entity.type
_entity.pdbx_description
1 polymer ?
#
loop_
_entity_poly.entity_id
_entity_poly.type
_entity_poly.pdbx_seq_one_letter_code
_entity_poly.pdbx_strand_id
1 'polypeptide(L)'
;MAPLALDHVALFVADLDRSIDFYENVLGWPRMPRPEFDFPGAWFYLGGGQQLHLLGERTQPLDEAAFGSRRNHYAVRVASVPAIADFLLEKKLTFRGPKPRPDGVPQLFLQDPDGYWIEFNE
;
A
#
# COMPACT_ATOMS: atom_id res chain seq x y z
N MET A 1 0.88 -27.98 7.51
CA MET A 1 1.13 -27.52 6.12
C MET A 1 1.61 -26.08 6.20
N ALA A 2 2.66 -25.72 5.46
CA ALA A 2 3.17 -24.34 5.43
C ALA A 2 2.55 -23.58 4.25
N PRO A 3 2.25 -22.28 4.39
CA PRO A 3 1.84 -21.45 3.26
C PRO A 3 2.96 -21.37 2.22
N LEU A 4 2.61 -21.21 0.94
CA LEU A 4 3.58 -21.08 -0.16
C LEU A 4 4.12 -19.65 -0.26
N ALA A 5 3.23 -18.66 -0.15
CA ALA A 5 3.54 -17.23 -0.19
C ALA A 5 2.37 -16.44 0.41
N LEU A 6 2.59 -15.15 0.67
CA LEU A 6 1.48 -14.20 0.81
C LEU A 6 0.80 -14.05 -0.56
N ASP A 7 -0.52 -14.14 -0.60
CA ASP A 7 -1.31 -14.04 -1.83
C ASP A 7 -1.74 -12.58 -2.08
N HIS A 8 -2.47 -11.98 -1.14
CA HIS A 8 -2.92 -10.60 -1.24
C HIS A 8 -3.02 -9.91 0.11
N VAL A 9 -3.08 -8.59 0.07
CA VAL A 9 -3.50 -7.72 1.18
C VAL A 9 -4.81 -7.05 0.77
N ALA A 10 -5.80 -7.04 1.65
CA ALA A 10 -7.06 -6.36 1.42
C ALA A 10 -7.19 -5.13 2.33
N LEU A 11 -7.57 -3.99 1.74
CA LEU A 11 -7.85 -2.74 2.45
C LEU A 11 -9.32 -2.38 2.26
N PHE A 12 -10.01 -2.07 3.35
CA PHE A 12 -11.39 -1.58 3.32
C PHE A 12 -11.37 -0.07 3.29
N VAL A 13 -11.78 0.55 2.18
CA VAL A 13 -11.59 1.98 1.92
C VAL A 13 -12.91 2.72 1.91
N ALA A 14 -12.89 3.97 2.38
CA ALA A 14 -14.06 4.83 2.49
C ALA A 14 -14.40 5.49 1.16
N ASP A 15 -13.39 5.88 0.39
CA ASP A 15 -13.52 6.46 -0.93
C ASP A 15 -12.71 5.62 -1.93
N LEU A 16 -13.43 4.77 -2.67
CA LEU A 16 -12.82 3.83 -3.60
C LEU A 16 -12.14 4.56 -4.77
N ASP A 17 -12.77 5.59 -5.33
CA ASP A 17 -12.24 6.30 -6.49
C ASP A 17 -10.96 7.07 -6.12
N ARG A 18 -10.95 7.72 -4.94
CA ARG A 18 -9.75 8.36 -4.39
C ARG A 18 -8.62 7.36 -4.14
N SER A 19 -8.97 6.17 -3.66
CA SER A 19 -7.97 5.10 -3.45
C SER A 19 -7.42 4.60 -4.77
N ILE A 20 -8.28 4.34 -5.76
CA ILE A 20 -7.86 3.92 -7.10
C ILE A 20 -6.91 4.95 -7.71
N ASP A 21 -7.27 6.25 -7.69
CA ASP A 21 -6.41 7.31 -8.22
C ASP A 21 -5.03 7.35 -7.55
N PHE A 22 -4.99 7.17 -6.22
CA PHE A 22 -3.74 7.12 -5.49
C PHE A 22 -2.85 5.94 -5.91
N TYR A 23 -3.39 4.73 -5.92
CA TYR A 23 -2.59 3.55 -6.27
C TYR A 23 -2.23 3.53 -7.76
N GLU A 24 -3.15 3.89 -8.66
CA GLU A 24 -2.96 3.83 -10.11
C GLU A 24 -2.16 5.02 -10.66
N ASN A 25 -2.58 6.25 -10.37
CA ASN A 25 -2.03 7.45 -11.01
C ASN A 25 -0.94 8.12 -10.19
N VAL A 26 -1.06 8.11 -8.86
CA VAL A 26 -0.06 8.73 -7.98
C VAL A 26 1.14 7.80 -7.80
N LEU A 27 0.91 6.54 -7.41
CA LEU A 27 1.97 5.54 -7.21
C LEU A 27 2.35 4.75 -8.47
N GLY A 28 1.52 4.78 -9.52
CA GLY A 28 1.83 4.09 -10.76
C GLY A 28 1.66 2.57 -10.70
N TRP A 29 0.91 2.04 -9.72
CA TRP A 29 0.74 0.60 -9.57
C TRP A 29 -0.23 0.07 -10.63
N PRO A 30 0.11 -1.05 -11.29
CA PRO A 30 -0.70 -1.58 -12.38
C PRO A 30 -1.99 -2.22 -11.85
N ARG A 31 -3.12 -1.71 -12.33
CA ARG A 31 -4.45 -2.27 -12.08
C ARG A 31 -4.61 -3.64 -12.76
N MET A 32 -5.35 -4.52 -12.12
CA MET A 32 -5.64 -5.87 -12.58
C MET A 32 -7.13 -6.06 -12.84
N PRO A 33 -7.51 -7.02 -13.72
CA PRO A 33 -8.88 -7.49 -13.82
C PRO A 33 -9.37 -8.02 -12.47
N ARG A 34 -10.59 -7.63 -12.11
CA ARG A 34 -11.29 -8.09 -10.90
C ARG A 34 -12.56 -8.83 -11.32
N PRO A 35 -12.89 -9.99 -10.72
CA PRO A 35 -14.18 -10.64 -10.86
C PRO A 35 -15.34 -9.71 -10.47
N GLU A 36 -16.49 -9.97 -11.05
CA GLU A 36 -17.74 -9.29 -10.69
C GLU A 36 -18.20 -9.80 -9.31
N PHE A 37 -17.96 -9.01 -8.26
CA PHE A 37 -18.53 -9.22 -6.92
C PHE A 37 -19.69 -8.26 -6.69
N ASP A 38 -20.48 -8.52 -5.65
CA ASP A 38 -21.63 -7.73 -5.21
C ASP A 38 -21.27 -6.47 -4.41
N PHE A 39 -19.98 -6.19 -4.23
CA PHE A 39 -19.44 -4.97 -3.61
C PHE A 39 -18.44 -4.27 -4.56
N PRO A 40 -18.24 -2.95 -4.44
CA PRO A 40 -17.29 -2.22 -5.28
C PRO A 40 -15.84 -2.49 -4.83
N GLY A 41 -14.91 -2.52 -5.78
CA GLY A 41 -13.49 -2.74 -5.47
C GLY A 41 -12.57 -2.68 -6.68
N ALA A 42 -11.26 -2.71 -6.42
CA ALA A 42 -10.21 -2.70 -7.43
C ALA A 42 -9.01 -3.54 -6.98
N TRP A 43 -8.31 -4.16 -7.94
CA TRP A 43 -7.14 -5.00 -7.68
C TRP A 43 -5.90 -4.42 -8.34
N PHE A 44 -4.75 -4.52 -7.66
CA PHE A 44 -3.45 -4.06 -8.14
C PHE A 44 -2.41 -5.16 -7.99
N TYR A 45 -1.45 -5.22 -8.93
CA TYR A 45 -0.34 -6.16 -8.88
C TYR A 45 0.84 -5.56 -8.10
N LEU A 46 1.37 -6.31 -7.13
CA LEU A 46 2.49 -5.92 -6.26
C LEU A 46 3.81 -6.62 -6.62
N GLY A 47 3.84 -7.48 -7.63
CA GLY A 47 5.02 -8.30 -7.95
C GLY A 47 4.93 -9.71 -7.39
N GLY A 48 5.60 -10.67 -8.03
CA GLY A 48 5.71 -12.06 -7.53
C GLY A 48 4.38 -12.80 -7.37
N GLY A 49 3.34 -12.40 -8.12
CA GLY A 49 1.98 -12.94 -7.98
C GLY A 49 1.15 -12.30 -6.87
N GLN A 50 1.71 -11.38 -6.09
CA GLN A 50 1.05 -10.75 -4.95
C GLN A 50 0.15 -9.60 -5.39
N GLN A 51 -0.91 -9.37 -4.62
CA GLN A 51 -1.97 -8.41 -4.99
C GLN A 51 -2.35 -7.48 -3.84
N LEU A 52 -2.78 -6.27 -4.18
CA LEU A 52 -3.54 -5.40 -3.29
C LEU A 52 -5.00 -5.39 -3.74
N HIS A 53 -5.91 -5.67 -2.81
CA HIS A 53 -7.35 -5.60 -3.02
C HIS A 53 -7.91 -4.39 -2.28
N LEU A 54 -8.54 -3.47 -3.01
CA LEU A 54 -9.36 -2.41 -2.44
C LEU A 54 -10.81 -2.88 -2.38
N LEU A 55 -11.40 -2.82 -1.19
CA LEU A 55 -12.81 -3.11 -0.94
C LEU A 55 -13.48 -1.78 -0.57
N GLY A 56 -14.44 -1.29 -1.36
CA GLY A 56 -15.13 -0.03 -1.08
C GLY A 56 -16.23 -0.16 -0.02
N GLU A 57 -16.89 0.96 0.30
CA GLU A 57 -18.06 1.07 1.21
C GLU A 57 -17.74 1.13 2.72
N ARG A 58 -16.50 1.43 3.10
CA ARG A 58 -16.21 1.69 4.52
C ARG A 58 -16.87 2.98 4.98
N THR A 59 -17.83 2.86 5.89
CA THR A 59 -18.57 4.02 6.44
C THR A 59 -17.98 4.56 7.74
N GLN A 60 -17.13 3.79 8.42
CA GLN A 60 -16.50 4.16 9.68
C GLN A 60 -15.09 4.72 9.44
N PRO A 61 -14.65 5.73 10.22
CA PRO A 61 -13.27 6.22 10.13
C PRO A 61 -12.29 5.09 10.41
N LEU A 62 -11.04 5.24 9.95
CA LEU A 62 -10.05 4.21 10.19
C LEU A 62 -9.76 4.21 11.69
N ASP A 63 -9.78 3.04 12.31
CA ASP A 63 -9.33 2.95 13.70
C ASP A 63 -7.83 3.28 13.72
N GLU A 64 -7.49 4.52 14.07
CA GLU A 64 -6.11 4.99 14.07
C GLU A 64 -5.24 4.24 15.07
N ALA A 65 -5.83 3.77 16.19
CA ALA A 65 -5.12 3.01 17.19
C ALA A 65 -4.76 1.60 16.67
N ALA A 66 -5.66 0.99 15.91
CA ALA A 66 -5.45 -0.34 15.34
C ALA A 66 -4.69 -0.34 14.01
N PHE A 67 -4.93 0.62 13.12
CA PHE A 67 -4.42 0.58 11.74
C PHE A 67 -3.73 1.88 11.29
N GLY A 68 -3.94 2.99 11.99
CA GLY A 68 -3.27 4.27 11.72
C GLY A 68 -1.84 4.34 12.29
N SER A 69 -1.37 3.30 12.98
CA SER A 69 -0.01 3.21 13.45
C SER A 69 0.89 2.58 12.39
N ARG A 70 2.05 3.20 12.14
CA ARG A 70 3.11 2.66 11.28
C ARG A 70 3.64 1.28 11.72
N ARG A 71 3.27 0.80 12.91
CA ARG A 71 3.54 -0.57 13.37
C ARG A 71 2.63 -1.61 12.72
N ASN A 72 1.45 -1.19 12.24
CA ASN A 72 0.51 -2.00 11.49
C ASN A 72 0.50 -1.50 10.05
N HIS A 73 1.29 -2.17 9.21
CA HIS A 73 1.50 -1.84 7.80
C HIS A 73 1.58 -3.12 6.98
N TYR A 74 1.44 -2.98 5.66
CA TYR A 74 1.96 -3.98 4.73
C TYR A 74 3.24 -3.43 4.09
N ALA A 75 4.14 -4.33 3.73
CA ALA A 75 5.43 -3.98 3.17
C ALA A 75 5.53 -4.47 1.73
N VAL A 76 6.04 -3.62 0.84
CA VAL A 76 6.39 -3.98 -0.53
C VAL A 76 7.89 -3.88 -0.71
N ARG A 77 8.46 -4.87 -1.40
CA ARG A 77 9.88 -4.86 -1.76
C ARG A 77 10.07 -4.01 -3.01
N VAL A 78 11.08 -3.14 -2.98
CA VAL A 78 11.47 -2.28 -4.09
C VAL A 78 12.94 -2.47 -4.42
N ALA A 79 13.31 -2.16 -5.65
CA ALA A 79 14.69 -2.25 -6.09
C ALA A 79 15.61 -1.18 -5.46
N SER A 80 15.04 -0.04 -5.05
CA SER A 80 15.78 1.05 -4.41
C SER A 80 14.86 1.95 -3.59
N VAL A 81 15.01 1.96 -2.26
CA VAL A 81 14.34 2.89 -1.34
C VAL A 81 14.74 4.35 -1.59
N PRO A 82 16.02 4.69 -1.88
CA PRO A 82 16.38 6.04 -2.32
C PRO A 82 15.60 6.50 -3.56
N ALA A 83 15.46 5.65 -4.59
CA ALA A 83 14.70 6.00 -5.78
C ALA A 83 13.21 6.23 -5.48
N ILE A 84 12.63 5.43 -4.57
CA ILE A 84 11.25 5.68 -4.09
C ILE A 84 11.17 7.02 -3.34
N ALA A 85 12.14 7.35 -2.49
CA ALA A 85 12.14 8.63 -1.78
C ALA A 85 12.15 9.82 -2.76
N ASP A 86 12.99 9.78 -3.79
CA ASP A 86 13.06 10.82 -4.83
C ASP A 86 11.74 10.93 -5.59
N PHE A 87 11.15 9.79 -5.99
CA PHE A 87 9.84 9.75 -6.64
C PHE A 87 8.74 10.38 -5.78
N LEU A 88 8.68 10.06 -4.48
CA LEU A 88 7.67 10.62 -3.58
C LEU A 88 7.88 12.13 -3.35
N LEU A 89 9.13 12.61 -3.33
CA LEU A 89 9.44 14.04 -3.27
C LEU A 89 8.96 14.77 -4.53
N GLU A 90 9.17 14.21 -5.73
CA GLU A 90 8.69 14.77 -7.00
C GLU A 90 7.16 14.89 -7.02
N LYS A 91 6.47 13.86 -6.50
CA LYS A 91 5.01 13.84 -6.34
C LYS A 91 4.51 14.72 -5.19
N LYS A 92 5.39 15.38 -4.44
CA LYS A 92 5.09 16.24 -3.28
C LYS A 92 4.34 15.49 -2.17
N LEU A 93 4.62 14.21 -2.00
CA LEU A 93 4.04 13.37 -0.96
C LEU A 93 4.85 13.44 0.32
N THR A 94 4.15 13.42 1.47
CA THR A 94 4.81 13.37 2.77
C THR A 94 5.01 11.92 3.20
N PHE A 95 6.24 11.56 3.54
CA PHE A 95 6.62 10.21 3.99
C PHE A 95 7.51 10.24 5.23
N ARG A 96 7.82 9.07 5.78
CA ARG A 96 8.73 8.88 6.93
C ARG A 96 9.91 8.03 6.50
N GLY A 97 11.12 8.53 6.69
CA GLY A 97 12.35 7.90 6.18
C GLY A 97 12.98 8.72 5.06
N PRO A 98 13.88 8.15 4.25
CA PRO A 98 14.44 6.80 4.41
C PRO A 98 15.30 6.67 5.67
N LYS A 99 15.29 5.51 6.32
CA LYS A 99 16.15 5.19 7.48
C LYS A 99 16.56 3.71 7.46
N PRO A 100 17.79 3.35 7.90
CA PRO A 100 18.18 1.95 8.01
C PRO A 100 17.43 1.25 9.16
N ARG A 101 17.06 -0.02 8.94
CA ARG A 101 16.66 -0.97 9.99
C ARG A 101 17.88 -1.40 10.83
N PRO A 102 17.69 -2.07 11.98
CA PRO A 102 18.81 -2.56 12.79
C PRO A 102 19.77 -3.52 12.05
N ASP A 103 19.28 -4.20 11.00
CA ASP A 103 20.08 -5.06 10.12
C ASP A 103 20.70 -4.32 8.92
N GLY A 104 20.58 -2.99 8.87
CA GLY A 104 21.18 -2.12 7.86
C GLY A 104 20.33 -1.88 6.61
N VAL A 105 19.22 -2.61 6.43
CA VAL A 105 18.37 -2.49 5.23
C VAL A 105 17.59 -1.17 5.27
N PRO A 106 17.64 -0.33 4.21
CA PRO A 106 16.84 0.88 4.13
C PRO A 106 15.33 0.60 4.12
N GLN A 107 14.56 1.45 4.79
CA GLN A 107 13.10 1.45 4.74
C GLN A 107 12.53 2.86 4.70
N LEU A 108 11.35 2.99 4.10
CA LEU A 108 10.56 4.22 4.03
C LEU A 108 9.08 3.88 4.23
N PHE A 109 8.31 4.80 4.79
CA PHE A 109 6.87 4.61 4.99
C PHE A 109 6.06 5.76 4.40
N LEU A 110 5.02 5.41 3.67
CA LEU A 110 4.02 6.32 3.12
C LEU A 110 2.66 5.98 3.73
N GLN A 111 1.85 7.00 3.99
CA GLN A 111 0.45 6.79 4.36
C GLN A 111 -0.42 6.98 3.12
N ASP A 112 -1.34 6.06 2.89
CA ASP A 112 -2.31 6.16 1.81
C ASP A 112 -3.44 7.15 2.16
N PRO A 113 -4.34 7.46 1.21
CA PRO A 113 -5.40 8.45 1.42
C PRO A 113 -6.39 8.10 2.55
N ASP A 114 -6.50 6.81 2.87
CA ASP A 114 -7.43 6.23 3.85
C ASP A 114 -6.81 6.06 5.25
N GLY A 115 -5.50 6.30 5.36
CA GLY A 115 -4.74 6.26 6.60
C GLY A 115 -3.90 4.99 6.80
N TYR A 116 -3.89 4.06 5.84
CA TYR A 116 -3.10 2.85 5.91
C TYR A 116 -1.62 3.13 5.65
N TRP A 117 -0.75 2.42 6.37
CA TRP A 117 0.69 2.55 6.18
C TRP A 117 1.23 1.51 5.20
N ILE A 118 2.05 1.99 4.28
CA ILE A 118 2.82 1.21 3.30
C ILE A 118 4.29 1.34 3.68
N GLU A 119 4.96 0.22 3.91
CA GLU A 119 6.43 0.16 3.99
C GLU A 119 7.02 -0.15 2.61
N PHE A 120 8.06 0.57 2.23
CA PHE A 120 8.94 0.25 1.11
C PHE A 120 10.28 -0.21 1.67
N ASN A 121 10.72 -1.41 1.31
CA ASN A 121 12.01 -1.97 1.73
C ASN A 121 12.80 -2.62 0.58
N GLU A 122 14.12 -2.71 0.74
CA GLU A 122 15.02 -3.40 -0.21
C GLU A 122 15.22 -4.88 0.17
#